data_AF-A0A2E7J822-F1
#
_entry.id   AF-A0A2E7J822-F1
#
_cell.length_a   1.000
_cell.length_b   1.000
_cell.length_c   1.000
_cell.angle_alpha   90.00
_cell.angle_beta   90.00
_cell.angle_gamma   90.00
#
_symmetry.space_group_name_H-M   'P 1'
#
loop_
_entity.id
_entity.type
_entity.pdbx_description
1 polymer ?
#
loop_
_entity_poly.entity_id
_entity_poly.type
_entity_poly.pdbx_seq_one_letter_code
_entity_poly.pdbx_strand_id
1 'polypeptide(L)'
;MNFPKVSLTENTATYCIQVNDARLMFHCEDEARYTDKYVFHFEEVDQGLISNPDYTGEIIPLRTKFALLDDDLMKEHPNWLCPIKIQIWPKSELLMESRNWEGSKDLRSNSLKFYERWKSSEDREEDDLTPRKAEDFSVLSVNGRSWAYAASGLYGQWENAITELSDNLVLIVIFSAKSCWPSDTYPPEGLKEHLMPFFTDYLSRIQITPTEGVPESELPPLGFYPSMRKEKEIDSEGNAVAEDTPASSSSEWGW
;
A
#
# COMPACT_ATOMS: atom_id res chain seq x y z
N MET A 1 25.62 10.03 -7.34
CA MET A 1 25.70 9.64 -5.91
C MET A 1 25.53 8.14 -5.84
N ASN A 2 26.16 7.42 -4.89
CA ASN A 2 25.92 5.99 -4.71
C ASN A 2 24.90 5.80 -3.59
N PHE A 3 23.73 5.27 -3.92
CA PHE A 3 22.69 4.95 -2.94
C PHE A 3 22.80 3.46 -2.53
N PRO A 4 22.51 3.11 -1.26
CA PRO A 4 22.44 1.72 -0.84
C PRO A 4 21.33 0.96 -1.58
N LYS A 5 21.54 -0.33 -1.88
CA LYS A 5 20.55 -1.15 -2.60
C LYS A 5 19.25 -1.22 -1.81
N VAL A 6 18.11 -0.99 -2.48
CA VAL A 6 16.77 -1.13 -1.90
C VAL A 6 16.09 -2.44 -2.32
N SER A 7 15.23 -2.97 -1.46
CA SER A 7 14.40 -4.16 -1.73
C SER A 7 13.21 -4.22 -0.77
N LEU A 8 12.11 -4.85 -1.18
CA LEU A 8 11.08 -5.27 -0.23
C LEU A 8 11.59 -6.44 0.62
N THR A 9 11.14 -6.50 1.86
CA THR A 9 11.32 -7.66 2.74
C THR A 9 10.43 -8.81 2.26
N GLU A 10 10.91 -10.05 2.36
CA GLU A 10 10.11 -11.22 1.94
C GLU A 10 9.16 -11.71 3.06
N ASN A 11 9.53 -11.50 4.33
CA ASN A 11 8.64 -11.76 5.46
C ASN A 11 7.58 -10.66 5.55
N THR A 12 6.43 -10.89 4.89
CA THR A 12 5.30 -9.95 4.85
C THR A 12 4.01 -10.61 5.29
N ALA A 13 3.21 -9.85 6.03
CA ALA A 13 1.81 -10.14 6.21
C ALA A 13 1.05 -9.89 4.90
N THR A 14 -0.07 -10.59 4.75
CA THR A 14 -1.03 -10.42 3.66
C THR A 14 -2.35 -9.92 4.22
N TYR A 15 -2.88 -8.84 3.66
CA TYR A 15 -4.22 -8.34 3.96
C TYR A 15 -5.12 -8.48 2.73
N CYS A 16 -6.25 -9.17 2.89
CA CYS A 16 -7.20 -9.42 1.83
C CYS A 16 -8.60 -8.90 2.18
N ILE A 17 -9.19 -8.17 1.24
CA ILE A 17 -10.55 -7.61 1.35
C ILE A 17 -11.32 -7.80 0.06
N GLN A 18 -12.64 -7.63 0.12
CA GLN A 18 -13.48 -7.46 -1.06
C GLN A 18 -14.07 -6.06 -1.08
N VAL A 19 -14.06 -5.42 -2.25
CA VAL A 19 -14.76 -4.16 -2.51
C VAL A 19 -15.56 -4.36 -3.80
N ASN A 20 -16.88 -4.29 -3.70
CA ASN A 20 -17.82 -4.67 -4.75
C ASN A 20 -17.48 -6.04 -5.37
N ASP A 21 -17.14 -6.02 -6.66
CA ASP A 21 -16.85 -7.12 -7.58
C ASP A 21 -15.36 -7.48 -7.65
N ALA A 22 -14.52 -6.96 -6.75
CA ALA A 22 -13.08 -7.21 -6.73
C ALA A 22 -12.57 -7.69 -5.35
N ARG A 23 -11.87 -8.83 -5.35
CA ARG A 23 -11.07 -9.34 -4.23
C ARG A 23 -9.66 -8.77 -4.36
N LEU A 24 -9.23 -8.02 -3.35
CA LEU A 24 -7.98 -7.27 -3.33
C LEU A 24 -7.04 -7.87 -2.29
N MET A 25 -5.78 -8.04 -2.65
CA MET A 25 -4.75 -8.57 -1.76
C MET A 25 -3.53 -7.65 -1.75
N PHE A 26 -3.07 -7.30 -0.55
CA PHE A 26 -1.99 -6.36 -0.30
C PHE A 26 -0.96 -6.97 0.64
N HIS A 27 0.32 -6.67 0.42
CA HIS A 27 1.42 -7.04 1.32
C HIS A 27 1.75 -5.91 2.29
N CYS A 28 2.08 -6.26 3.54
CA CYS A 28 2.43 -5.32 4.61
C CYS A 28 3.42 -5.93 5.62
N GLU A 29 4.00 -5.09 6.50
CA GLU A 29 4.72 -5.57 7.69
C GLU A 29 3.74 -6.21 8.69
N ASP A 30 4.18 -7.18 9.51
CA ASP A 30 3.32 -7.81 10.55
C ASP A 30 2.78 -6.81 11.59
N GLU A 31 3.53 -5.73 11.82
CA GLU A 31 3.17 -4.63 12.71
C GLU A 31 2.31 -3.56 12.02
N ALA A 32 1.96 -3.72 10.73
CA ALA A 32 1.05 -2.83 10.00
C ALA A 32 -0.41 -3.00 10.42
N ARG A 33 -0.66 -2.89 11.72
CA ARG A 33 -1.98 -2.73 12.30
C ARG A 33 -2.37 -1.26 12.16
N TYR A 34 -3.54 -1.03 11.60
CA TYR A 34 -4.06 0.31 11.33
C TYR A 34 -4.36 1.05 12.65
N THR A 35 -3.40 1.82 13.15
CA THR A 35 -3.63 2.71 14.29
C THR A 35 -4.22 4.04 13.82
N ASP A 36 -5.37 4.36 14.42
CA ASP A 36 -6.14 5.60 14.32
C ASP A 36 -6.79 5.99 12.98
N LYS A 37 -8.12 6.16 13.08
CA LYS A 37 -9.06 6.80 12.13
C LYS A 37 -9.51 5.95 10.95
N TYR A 38 -10.30 4.92 11.25
CA TYR A 38 -11.51 4.72 10.45
C TYR A 38 -12.42 5.91 10.77
N VAL A 39 -12.50 6.91 9.88
CA VAL A 39 -13.61 7.88 9.93
C VAL A 39 -14.76 7.33 9.08
N PHE A 40 -15.23 6.16 9.50
CA PHE A 40 -16.57 5.70 9.18
C PHE A 40 -17.34 5.81 10.49
N HIS A 41 -18.39 6.63 10.51
CA HIS A 41 -19.35 6.59 11.61
C HIS A 41 -20.21 5.34 11.42
N PHE A 42 -19.69 4.20 11.87
CA PHE A 42 -20.51 3.02 12.06
C PHE A 42 -21.29 3.20 13.37
N GLU A 43 -22.62 3.20 13.30
CA GLU A 43 -23.43 2.91 14.48
C GLU A 43 -23.26 1.42 14.79
N GLU A 44 -22.89 1.10 16.03
CA GLU A 44 -22.70 -0.27 16.48
C GLU A 44 -24.06 -0.97 16.59
N VAL A 45 -24.24 -2.08 15.86
CA VAL A 45 -25.46 -2.90 15.89
C VAL A 45 -25.11 -4.38 15.92
N ASP A 46 -25.92 -5.16 16.65
CA ASP A 46 -25.69 -6.55 17.09
C ASP A 46 -25.48 -7.61 15.99
N GLN A 47 -25.39 -7.24 14.70
CA GLN A 47 -25.30 -8.17 13.56
C GLN A 47 -24.14 -7.88 12.59
N GLY A 48 -23.22 -6.97 12.93
CA GLY A 48 -21.98 -6.73 12.18
C GLY A 48 -22.03 -5.57 11.19
N LEU A 49 -21.03 -5.49 10.30
CA LEU A 49 -20.85 -4.39 9.35
C LEU A 49 -21.88 -4.45 8.21
N ILE A 50 -22.87 -3.56 8.26
CA ILE A 50 -23.84 -3.33 7.18
C ILE A 50 -23.42 -2.05 6.42
N SER A 51 -23.47 -2.09 5.08
CA SER A 51 -23.25 -0.90 4.25
C SER A 51 -24.37 0.12 4.46
N ASN A 52 -24.04 1.31 4.95
CA ASN A 52 -24.96 2.43 4.90
C ASN A 52 -24.88 3.08 3.49
N PRO A 53 -25.98 3.07 2.69
CA PRO A 53 -25.95 3.54 1.30
C PRO A 53 -25.78 5.06 1.17
N ASP A 54 -25.94 5.83 2.25
CA ASP A 54 -25.84 7.29 2.24
C ASP A 54 -24.40 7.80 2.45
N TYR A 55 -23.44 6.91 2.77
CA TYR A 55 -22.02 7.25 2.90
C TYR A 55 -21.22 6.88 1.66
N THR A 56 -20.93 7.87 0.80
CA THR A 56 -19.90 7.77 -0.25
C THR A 56 -18.59 8.40 0.22
N GLY A 57 -17.44 7.85 -0.18
CA GLY A 57 -16.15 8.44 0.21
C GLY A 57 -14.92 7.53 0.05
N GLU A 58 -13.85 7.94 0.71
CA GLU A 58 -12.55 7.26 0.74
C GLU A 58 -12.60 5.96 1.54
N ILE A 59 -12.20 4.84 0.93
CA ILE A 59 -11.87 3.62 1.66
C ILE A 59 -10.34 3.57 1.78
N ILE A 60 -9.82 3.50 3.00
CA ILE A 60 -8.38 3.32 3.27
C ILE A 60 -8.19 1.88 3.74
N PRO A 61 -8.02 0.90 2.83
CA PRO A 61 -7.90 -0.50 3.24
C PRO A 61 -6.61 -0.77 4.01
N LEU A 62 -5.52 -0.07 3.70
CA LEU A 62 -4.21 -0.33 4.29
C LEU A 62 -3.41 0.97 4.45
N ARG A 63 -2.78 1.10 5.62
CA ARG A 63 -1.59 1.91 5.84
C ARG A 63 -0.51 0.98 6.35
N THR A 64 0.62 0.92 5.67
CA THR A 64 1.78 0.13 6.06
C THR A 64 3.03 0.97 5.94
N LYS A 65 4.13 0.42 6.41
CA LYS A 65 5.47 0.93 6.19
C LYS A 65 6.33 -0.26 5.76
N PHE A 66 7.46 0.03 5.15
CA PHE A 66 8.52 -0.95 4.86
C PHE A 66 9.87 -0.32 5.18
N ALA A 67 10.77 -1.07 5.79
CA ALA A 67 12.20 -0.80 5.63
C ALA A 67 12.60 -0.91 4.16
N LEU A 68 13.38 0.05 3.67
CA LEU A 68 13.90 0.04 2.29
C LEU A 68 15.20 -0.75 2.15
N LEU A 69 15.93 -0.93 3.27
CA LEU A 69 17.26 -1.53 3.35
C LEU A 69 17.25 -2.76 4.26
N ASP A 70 18.29 -3.58 4.19
CA ASP A 70 18.50 -4.70 5.12
C ASP A 70 18.84 -4.24 6.55
N ASP A 71 18.72 -5.15 7.52
CA ASP A 71 18.92 -4.88 8.95
C ASP A 71 20.30 -4.31 9.29
N ASP A 72 21.34 -4.59 8.50
CA ASP A 72 22.68 -4.06 8.72
C ASP A 72 22.77 -2.59 8.25
N LEU A 73 22.30 -2.30 7.04
CA LEU A 73 22.25 -0.94 6.51
C LEU A 73 21.23 -0.05 7.25
N MET A 74 20.15 -0.62 7.78
CA MET A 74 19.18 0.11 8.63
C MET A 74 19.78 0.60 9.95
N LYS A 75 20.91 0.04 10.43
CA LYS A 75 21.64 0.58 11.59
C LYS A 75 22.33 1.90 11.27
N GLU A 76 22.83 2.06 10.05
CA GLU A 76 23.48 3.27 9.56
C GLU A 76 22.46 4.29 9.01
N HIS A 77 21.32 3.81 8.52
CA HIS A 77 20.29 4.57 7.84
C HIS A 77 18.86 4.29 8.40
N PRO A 78 18.62 4.48 9.72
CA PRO A 78 17.38 4.04 10.38
C PRO A 78 16.09 4.72 9.87
N ASN A 79 16.23 5.83 9.14
CA ASN A 79 15.12 6.55 8.54
C ASN A 79 14.78 6.09 7.11
N TRP A 80 15.51 5.15 6.50
CA TRP A 80 15.21 4.67 5.14
C TRP A 80 13.99 3.74 5.13
N LEU A 81 12.82 4.37 5.23
CA LEU A 81 11.52 3.75 5.46
C LEU A 81 10.53 4.28 4.42
N CYS A 82 9.76 3.41 3.78
CA CYS A 82 8.69 3.80 2.88
C CYS A 82 7.31 3.57 3.52
N PRO A 83 6.68 4.60 4.11
CA PRO A 83 5.25 4.61 4.36
C PRO A 83 4.45 4.44 3.06
N ILE A 84 3.47 3.56 3.08
CA ILE A 84 2.56 3.29 1.95
C ILE A 84 1.12 3.44 2.44
N LYS A 85 0.35 4.28 1.75
CA LYS A 85 -1.10 4.43 1.94
C LYS A 85 -1.81 3.90 0.70
N ILE A 86 -2.75 2.99 0.90
CA ILE A 86 -3.66 2.53 -0.14
C ILE A 86 -5.00 3.21 0.06
N GLN A 87 -5.62 3.67 -1.02
CA GLN A 87 -6.94 4.30 -1.04
C GLN A 87 -7.76 3.72 -2.18
N ILE A 88 -9.06 3.54 -1.96
CA ILE A 88 -10.04 3.23 -3.00
C ILE A 88 -11.09 4.33 -2.96
N TRP A 89 -11.45 4.86 -4.14
CA TRP A 89 -12.41 5.94 -4.28
C TRP A 89 -13.46 5.62 -5.35
N PRO A 90 -14.73 6.03 -5.15
CA PRO A 90 -15.68 6.19 -6.24
C PRO A 90 -15.17 7.25 -7.21
N LYS A 91 -15.17 6.94 -8.51
CA LYS A 91 -14.75 7.87 -9.57
C LYS A 91 -15.56 9.17 -9.59
N SER A 92 -16.85 9.09 -9.25
CA SER A 92 -17.76 10.23 -9.10
C SER A 92 -17.27 11.28 -8.09
N GLU A 93 -16.73 10.83 -6.94
CA GLU A 93 -16.19 11.70 -5.88
C GLU A 93 -14.87 12.39 -6.27
N LEU A 94 -14.26 11.95 -7.37
CA LEU A 94 -12.99 12.46 -7.90
C LEU A 94 -13.14 13.18 -9.24
N LEU A 95 -14.37 13.43 -9.70
CA LEU A 95 -14.68 14.03 -11.00
C LEU A 95 -14.09 13.23 -12.20
N MET A 96 -13.90 11.92 -12.01
CA MET A 96 -13.44 10.97 -13.02
C MET A 96 -14.64 10.36 -13.77
N GLU A 97 -14.40 9.88 -14.99
CA GLU A 97 -15.42 9.23 -15.82
C GLU A 97 -15.73 7.82 -15.29
N SER A 98 -16.98 7.60 -14.87
CA SER A 98 -17.52 6.29 -14.43
C SER A 98 -17.77 5.35 -15.61
N ARG A 99 -16.69 4.92 -16.25
CA ARG A 99 -16.60 3.88 -17.28
C ARG A 99 -15.19 3.29 -17.27
N ASN A 100 -14.99 2.15 -17.91
CA ASN A 100 -13.68 1.61 -18.22
C ASN A 100 -12.82 2.63 -19.00
N TRP A 101 -11.55 2.77 -18.61
CA TRP A 101 -10.60 3.73 -19.17
C TRP A 101 -9.79 3.10 -20.31
N GLU A 102 -10.00 3.59 -21.54
CA GLU A 102 -9.41 2.97 -22.73
C GLU A 102 -7.96 3.43 -22.95
N GLY A 103 -7.05 2.73 -22.27
CA GLY A 103 -5.61 2.87 -22.44
C GLY A 103 -5.00 4.13 -21.83
N SER A 104 -3.74 4.38 -22.18
CA SER A 104 -2.89 5.36 -21.49
C SER A 104 -3.40 6.80 -21.51
N LYS A 105 -4.19 7.19 -22.51
CA LYS A 105 -4.72 8.56 -22.61
C LYS A 105 -5.84 8.79 -21.60
N ASP A 106 -6.79 7.87 -21.53
CA ASP A 106 -7.92 7.95 -20.60
C ASP A 106 -7.44 7.82 -19.16
N LEU A 107 -6.53 6.88 -18.90
CA LEU A 107 -5.90 6.66 -17.60
C LEU A 107 -5.21 7.94 -17.08
N ARG A 108 -4.39 8.62 -17.89
CA ARG A 108 -3.75 9.89 -17.52
C ARG A 108 -4.75 11.03 -17.30
N SER A 109 -5.72 11.16 -18.21
CA SER A 109 -6.70 12.26 -18.20
C SER A 109 -7.63 12.17 -16.99
N ASN A 110 -8.05 10.97 -16.60
CA ASN A 110 -8.81 10.72 -15.39
C ASN A 110 -7.94 10.87 -14.13
N SER A 111 -6.71 10.34 -14.13
CA SER A 111 -5.79 10.48 -12.98
C SER A 111 -5.48 11.95 -12.63
N LEU A 112 -5.44 12.83 -13.63
CA LEU A 112 -5.32 14.27 -13.40
C LEU A 112 -6.49 14.84 -12.57
N LYS A 113 -7.73 14.34 -12.74
CA LYS A 113 -8.94 14.83 -12.05
C LYS A 113 -8.82 14.77 -10.53
N PHE A 114 -8.15 13.75 -10.01
CA PHE A 114 -7.81 13.63 -8.59
C PHE A 114 -7.13 14.90 -8.06
N TYR A 115 -6.19 15.48 -8.81
CA TYR A 115 -5.45 16.68 -8.45
C TYR A 115 -6.18 17.99 -8.81
N GLU A 116 -7.10 17.94 -9.79
CA GLU A 116 -7.95 19.09 -10.14
C GLU A 116 -8.96 19.43 -9.04
N ARG A 117 -9.47 18.42 -8.32
CA ARG A 117 -10.30 18.61 -7.11
C ARG A 117 -9.63 19.52 -6.07
N TRP A 118 -8.31 19.45 -5.95
CA TRP A 118 -7.53 20.26 -5.01
C TRP A 118 -7.07 21.62 -5.59
N LYS A 119 -7.45 22.00 -6.82
CA LYS A 119 -6.99 23.26 -7.45
C LYS A 119 -7.68 24.51 -6.85
N SER A 120 -8.66 24.35 -5.96
CA SER A 120 -9.43 25.45 -5.36
C SER A 120 -8.97 25.88 -3.96
N SER A 121 -7.91 25.29 -3.40
CA SER A 121 -7.31 25.78 -2.15
C SER A 121 -6.34 26.93 -2.45
N GLU A 122 -6.58 28.10 -1.85
CA GLU A 122 -5.68 29.26 -1.96
C GLU A 122 -4.29 28.99 -1.31
N ASP A 123 -4.18 27.93 -0.52
CA ASP A 123 -2.99 27.49 0.24
C ASP A 123 -1.94 26.70 -0.56
N ARG A 124 -1.92 26.77 -1.91
CA ARG A 124 -0.92 26.04 -2.71
C ARG A 124 0.43 26.74 -2.71
N GLU A 125 1.39 26.19 -1.96
CA GLU A 125 2.79 26.62 -1.94
C GLU A 125 3.44 26.54 -3.33
N GLU A 126 4.35 27.47 -3.64
CA GLU A 126 4.98 27.57 -4.97
C GLU A 126 5.82 26.32 -5.34
N ASP A 127 6.38 25.64 -4.34
CA ASP A 127 7.20 24.42 -4.43
C ASP A 127 6.38 23.10 -4.48
N ASP A 128 5.05 23.16 -4.61
CA ASP A 128 4.21 21.96 -4.76
C ASP A 128 4.30 21.35 -6.18
N LEU A 129 4.91 20.16 -6.27
CA LEU A 129 5.06 19.38 -7.50
C LEU A 129 3.79 18.62 -7.94
N THR A 130 2.60 19.07 -7.53
CA THR A 130 1.31 18.49 -7.95
C THR A 130 1.13 18.51 -9.49
N PRO A 131 0.75 17.38 -10.10
CA PRO A 131 0.43 17.28 -11.54
C PRO A 131 -0.60 18.31 -12.02
N ARG A 132 -0.35 18.91 -13.19
CA ARG A 132 -1.16 20.00 -13.76
C ARG A 132 -1.77 19.66 -15.12
N LYS A 133 -1.14 18.75 -15.87
CA LYS A 133 -1.56 18.24 -17.20
C LYS A 133 -1.39 16.72 -17.29
N ALA A 134 -2.02 16.08 -18.28
CA ALA A 134 -2.00 14.62 -18.44
C ALA A 134 -0.61 14.05 -18.73
N GLU A 135 0.27 14.86 -19.34
CA GLU A 135 1.64 14.52 -19.70
C GLU A 135 2.59 14.46 -18.49
N ASP A 136 2.18 15.01 -17.33
CA ASP A 136 2.96 14.92 -16.09
C ASP A 136 2.95 13.49 -15.50
N PHE A 137 2.07 12.63 -16.00
CA PHE A 137 1.96 11.23 -15.59
C PHE A 137 2.75 10.30 -16.51
N SER A 138 3.70 9.56 -15.93
CA SER A 138 4.21 8.32 -16.52
C SER A 138 3.11 7.24 -16.54
N VAL A 139 3.23 6.24 -17.42
CA VAL A 139 2.35 5.07 -17.40
C VAL A 139 3.23 3.84 -17.23
N LEU A 140 3.11 3.18 -16.08
CA LEU A 140 3.81 1.95 -15.75
C LEU A 140 2.92 0.76 -16.10
N SER A 141 3.48 -0.28 -16.71
CA SER A 141 2.79 -1.56 -16.90
C SER A 141 3.37 -2.57 -15.92
N VAL A 142 2.56 -3.00 -14.95
CA VAL A 142 2.98 -3.87 -13.84
C VAL A 142 1.95 -4.99 -13.71
N ASN A 143 2.41 -6.24 -13.83
CA ASN A 143 1.56 -7.44 -13.84
C ASN A 143 0.33 -7.33 -14.76
N GLY A 144 0.54 -6.83 -15.98
CA GLY A 144 -0.50 -6.64 -17.00
C GLY A 144 -1.45 -5.45 -16.76
N ARG A 145 -1.34 -4.76 -15.61
CA ARG A 145 -2.15 -3.59 -15.27
C ARG A 145 -1.40 -2.29 -15.57
N SER A 146 -2.11 -1.31 -16.12
CA SER A 146 -1.58 0.03 -16.35
C SER A 146 -1.80 0.92 -15.12
N TRP A 147 -0.76 1.62 -14.71
CA TRP A 147 -0.77 2.57 -13.59
C TRP A 147 -0.32 3.96 -14.09
N ALA A 148 -1.13 4.98 -13.89
CA ALA A 148 -0.67 6.36 -14.01
C ALA A 148 0.19 6.68 -12.79
N TYR A 149 1.43 7.11 -13.04
CA TYR A 149 2.41 7.40 -12.00
C TYR A 149 2.83 8.87 -12.05
N ALA A 150 2.77 9.57 -10.92
CA ALA A 150 3.35 10.90 -10.78
C ALA A 150 3.78 11.21 -9.34
N ALA A 151 4.85 12.02 -9.22
CA ALA A 151 5.20 12.66 -7.96
C ALA A 151 4.19 13.77 -7.60
N SER A 152 4.02 14.08 -6.32
CA SER A 152 3.22 15.24 -5.88
C SER A 152 3.63 15.76 -4.48
N GLY A 153 3.06 16.89 -4.09
CA GLY A 153 3.31 17.53 -2.80
C GLY A 153 4.59 18.36 -2.80
N LEU A 154 4.78 19.09 -1.69
CA LEU A 154 5.98 19.87 -1.42
C LEU A 154 7.26 19.03 -1.63
N TYR A 155 8.19 19.55 -2.42
CA TYR A 155 9.44 18.90 -2.85
C TYR A 155 9.26 17.51 -3.52
N GLY A 156 8.05 17.17 -3.97
CA GLY A 156 7.71 15.87 -4.55
C GLY A 156 7.83 14.71 -3.56
N GLN A 157 7.53 14.94 -2.27
CA GLN A 157 7.65 13.95 -1.19
C GLN A 157 6.76 12.70 -1.33
N TRP A 158 5.73 12.76 -2.18
CA TRP A 158 4.81 11.66 -2.47
C TRP A 158 5.02 11.12 -3.88
N GLU A 159 4.99 9.81 -4.02
CA GLU A 159 4.92 9.11 -5.31
C GLU A 159 3.57 8.40 -5.40
N ASN A 160 2.79 8.67 -6.43
CA ASN A 160 1.39 8.25 -6.51
C ASN A 160 1.20 7.38 -7.74
N ALA A 161 0.69 6.16 -7.54
CA ALA A 161 0.30 5.24 -8.58
C ALA A 161 -1.23 5.07 -8.56
N ILE A 162 -1.89 5.41 -9.66
CA ILE A 162 -3.34 5.40 -9.83
C ILE A 162 -3.69 4.36 -10.90
N THR A 163 -4.64 3.46 -10.61
CA THR A 163 -5.16 2.50 -11.58
C THR A 163 -6.67 2.34 -11.44
N GLU A 164 -7.33 2.06 -12.55
CA GLU A 164 -8.73 1.67 -12.56
C GLU A 164 -8.94 0.35 -11.81
N LEU A 165 -9.96 0.29 -10.95
CA LEU A 165 -10.36 -0.94 -10.27
C LEU A 165 -11.59 -1.59 -10.94
N SER A 166 -12.60 -0.78 -11.27
CA SER A 166 -13.77 -1.17 -12.08
C SER A 166 -14.36 0.06 -12.76
N ASP A 167 -15.48 -0.07 -13.49
CA ASP A 167 -16.19 1.07 -14.11
C ASP A 167 -16.38 2.25 -13.14
N ASN A 168 -16.65 1.98 -11.86
CA ASN A 168 -17.00 2.98 -10.86
C ASN A 168 -15.90 3.28 -9.82
N LEU A 169 -14.84 2.46 -9.74
CA LEU A 169 -13.83 2.54 -8.68
C LEU A 169 -12.42 2.78 -9.24
N VAL A 170 -11.62 3.53 -8.48
CA VAL A 170 -10.18 3.71 -8.72
C VAL A 170 -9.39 3.30 -7.46
N LEU A 171 -8.23 2.68 -7.67
CA LEU A 171 -7.25 2.35 -6.64
C LEU A 171 -6.08 3.33 -6.75
N ILE A 172 -5.70 3.92 -5.62
CA ILE A 172 -4.58 4.86 -5.48
C ILE A 172 -3.62 4.28 -4.43
N VAL A 173 -2.34 4.16 -4.81
CA VAL A 173 -1.24 3.78 -3.91
C VAL A 173 -0.30 4.98 -3.81
N ILE A 174 -0.15 5.50 -2.60
CA ILE A 174 0.74 6.63 -2.29
C ILE A 174 1.92 6.09 -1.48
N PHE A 175 3.11 6.21 -2.04
CA PHE A 175 4.38 5.97 -1.35
C PHE A 175 4.91 7.30 -0.81
N SER A 176 5.48 7.27 0.40
CA SER A 176 6.30 8.36 0.92
C SER A 176 7.76 7.95 0.86
N ALA A 177 8.58 8.74 0.19
CA ALA A 177 10.04 8.57 0.20
C ALA A 177 10.75 9.66 1.01
N LYS A 178 10.02 10.64 1.56
CA LYS A 178 10.52 11.82 2.29
C LYS A 178 11.60 11.52 3.32
N SER A 179 11.49 10.37 3.97
CA SER A 179 12.38 9.87 5.02
C SER A 179 13.83 9.63 4.54
N CYS A 180 14.05 9.52 3.22
CA CYS A 180 15.34 9.25 2.59
C CYS A 180 16.17 10.53 2.31
N TRP A 181 15.63 11.72 2.55
CA TRP A 181 16.34 13.00 2.36
C TRP A 181 15.89 14.08 3.37
N PRO A 182 16.58 15.24 3.48
CA PRO A 182 16.16 16.32 4.40
C PRO A 182 14.80 16.91 4.03
N SER A 183 13.93 17.07 5.03
CA SER A 183 12.50 17.37 4.85
C SER A 183 12.16 18.71 4.19
N ASP A 184 13.13 19.60 4.10
CA ASP A 184 13.11 20.97 3.59
C ASP A 184 13.84 21.13 2.24
N THR A 185 14.13 20.01 1.56
CA THR A 185 14.88 20.00 0.30
C THR A 185 14.23 19.10 -0.75
N TYR A 186 14.53 19.39 -2.02
CA TYR A 186 14.32 18.46 -3.12
C TYR A 186 15.22 17.21 -2.96
N PRO A 187 14.76 16.01 -3.39
CA PRO A 187 15.56 14.80 -3.30
C PRO A 187 16.85 14.93 -4.13
N PRO A 188 17.96 14.30 -3.68
CA PRO A 188 19.19 14.21 -4.46
C PRO A 188 18.97 13.63 -5.86
N GLU A 189 19.72 14.13 -6.84
CA GLU A 189 19.68 13.65 -8.22
C GLU A 189 19.91 12.12 -8.29
N GLY A 190 19.01 11.42 -8.98
CA GLY A 190 19.03 9.96 -9.12
C GLY A 190 18.32 9.18 -8.01
N LEU A 191 17.88 9.81 -6.90
CA LEU A 191 17.26 9.09 -5.79
C LEU A 191 15.89 8.51 -6.16
N LYS A 192 15.06 9.26 -6.91
CA LYS A 192 13.72 8.77 -7.31
C LYS A 192 13.82 7.62 -8.30
N GLU A 193 14.76 7.71 -9.24
CA GLU A 193 15.10 6.64 -10.19
C GLU A 193 15.60 5.39 -9.48
N HIS A 194 16.39 5.56 -8.40
CA HIS A 194 16.88 4.48 -7.56
C HIS A 194 15.77 3.79 -6.73
N LEU A 195 14.73 4.52 -6.32
CA LEU A 195 13.59 3.98 -5.57
C LEU A 195 12.50 3.36 -6.48
N MET A 196 12.44 3.73 -7.75
CA MET A 196 11.44 3.22 -8.71
C MET A 196 11.32 1.68 -8.78
N PRO A 197 12.40 0.87 -8.72
CA PRO A 197 12.30 -0.58 -8.69
C PRO A 197 11.53 -1.10 -7.46
N PHE A 198 11.69 -0.47 -6.31
CA PHE A 198 10.97 -0.83 -5.08
C PHE A 198 9.46 -0.55 -5.22
N PHE A 199 9.08 0.62 -5.74
CA PHE A 199 7.66 0.93 -6.00
C PHE A 199 7.05 -0.05 -7.01
N THR A 200 7.81 -0.39 -8.06
CA THR A 200 7.37 -1.33 -9.10
C THR A 200 7.19 -2.75 -8.56
N ASP A 201 8.12 -3.24 -7.72
CA ASP A 201 7.98 -4.51 -7.01
C ASP A 201 6.72 -4.50 -6.12
N TYR A 202 6.52 -3.46 -5.30
CA TYR A 202 5.33 -3.36 -4.44
C TYR A 202 4.02 -3.38 -5.24
N LEU A 203 3.91 -2.60 -6.32
CA LEU A 203 2.73 -2.60 -7.20
C LEU A 203 2.50 -3.97 -7.85
N SER A 204 3.56 -4.76 -8.09
CA SER A 204 3.45 -6.11 -8.63
C SER A 204 2.87 -7.11 -7.61
N ARG A 205 3.14 -6.90 -6.31
CA ARG A 205 2.63 -7.74 -5.23
C ARG A 205 1.16 -7.47 -4.90
N ILE A 206 0.56 -6.38 -5.41
CA ILE A 206 -0.89 -6.13 -5.29
C ILE A 206 -1.66 -7.02 -6.25
N GLN A 207 -2.52 -7.90 -5.72
CA GLN A 207 -3.41 -8.73 -6.53
C GLN A 207 -4.83 -8.17 -6.54
N ILE A 208 -5.45 -8.19 -7.72
CA ILE A 208 -6.81 -7.67 -7.97
C ILE A 208 -7.54 -8.72 -8.80
N THR A 209 -8.41 -9.49 -8.16
CA THR A 209 -9.14 -10.62 -8.74
C THR A 209 -10.62 -10.27 -8.86
N PRO A 210 -11.22 -10.27 -10.07
CA PRO A 210 -12.67 -10.14 -10.21
C PRO A 210 -13.38 -11.30 -9.49
N THR A 211 -14.48 -11.01 -8.80
CA THR A 211 -15.29 -12.03 -8.11
C THR A 211 -16.42 -12.57 -8.98
N GLU A 212 -16.80 -11.86 -10.05
CA GLU A 212 -17.83 -12.36 -10.98
C GLU A 212 -17.33 -13.61 -11.71
N GLY A 213 -18.09 -14.71 -11.61
CA GLY A 213 -17.78 -15.98 -12.26
C GLY A 213 -16.67 -16.81 -11.60
N VAL A 214 -16.06 -16.33 -10.50
CA VAL A 214 -15.01 -17.06 -9.77
C VAL A 214 -15.59 -17.71 -8.50
N PRO A 215 -15.42 -19.03 -8.28
CA PRO A 215 -15.84 -19.68 -7.04
C PRO A 215 -15.10 -19.12 -5.82
N GLU A 216 -15.78 -18.99 -4.67
CA GLU A 216 -15.15 -18.50 -3.42
C GLU A 216 -13.94 -19.36 -2.99
N SER A 217 -13.93 -20.65 -3.33
CA SER A 217 -12.79 -21.55 -3.10
C SER A 217 -11.54 -21.24 -3.93
N GLU A 218 -11.65 -20.42 -4.96
CA GLU A 218 -10.55 -19.97 -5.83
C GLU A 218 -10.16 -18.51 -5.52
N LEU A 219 -10.95 -17.80 -4.71
CA LEU A 219 -10.64 -16.44 -4.27
C LEU A 219 -9.68 -16.45 -3.05
N PRO A 220 -8.71 -15.53 -2.98
CA PRO A 220 -7.93 -15.30 -1.77
C PRO A 220 -8.86 -15.08 -0.56
N PRO A 221 -8.66 -15.79 0.56
CA PRO A 221 -9.58 -15.73 1.70
C PRO A 221 -9.50 -14.36 2.39
N LEU A 222 -10.64 -13.89 2.92
CA LEU A 222 -10.74 -12.55 3.52
C LEU A 222 -10.09 -12.48 4.91
N GLY A 223 -9.34 -11.41 5.17
CA GLY A 223 -8.78 -11.11 6.48
C GLY A 223 -7.29 -10.74 6.45
N PHE A 224 -6.65 -10.87 7.61
CA PHE A 224 -5.23 -10.58 7.80
C PHE A 224 -4.47 -11.87 8.13
N TYR A 225 -3.37 -12.11 7.42
CA TYR A 225 -2.54 -13.30 7.50
C TYR A 225 -1.10 -12.87 7.81
N PRO A 226 -0.62 -13.01 9.07
CA PRO A 226 0.74 -12.62 9.43
C PRO A 226 1.79 -13.51 8.74
N SER A 227 3.00 -12.96 8.54
CA SER A 227 4.10 -13.58 7.79
C SER A 227 4.57 -14.90 8.40
N MET A 228 4.45 -15.04 9.71
CA MET A 228 5.01 -16.14 10.49
C MET A 228 3.96 -16.74 11.43
N ARG A 229 3.49 -17.95 11.09
CA ARG A 229 2.98 -18.87 12.10
C ARG A 229 4.13 -19.73 12.60
N LYS A 230 4.66 -19.41 13.78
CA LYS A 230 4.97 -20.50 14.72
C LYS A 230 3.61 -21.06 15.15
N GLU A 231 3.15 -22.11 14.49
CA GLU A 231 2.09 -22.93 15.07
C GLU A 231 2.66 -23.50 16.37
N LYS A 232 2.25 -22.93 17.50
CA LYS A 232 2.39 -23.62 18.77
C LYS A 232 1.56 -24.88 18.61
N GLU A 233 2.19 -26.05 18.69
CA GLU A 233 1.43 -27.29 18.80
C GLU A 233 0.43 -27.10 19.94
N ILE A 234 -0.84 -27.36 19.64
CA ILE A 234 -1.89 -27.39 20.64
C ILE A 234 -2.10 -28.85 20.95
N ASP A 235 -1.92 -29.23 22.21
CA ASP A 235 -2.15 -30.61 22.63
C ASP A 235 -3.63 -31.01 22.50
N SER A 236 -3.93 -32.29 22.69
CA SER A 236 -5.30 -32.81 22.63
C SER A 236 -6.25 -32.24 23.70
N GLU A 237 -5.74 -31.43 24.64
CA GLU A 237 -6.49 -30.78 25.72
C GLU A 237 -6.66 -29.27 25.50
N GLY A 238 -6.10 -28.70 24.43
CA GLY A 238 -6.23 -27.30 24.06
C GLY A 238 -5.11 -26.39 24.59
N ASN A 239 -4.05 -26.93 25.20
CA ASN A 239 -2.94 -26.15 25.72
C ASN A 239 -1.83 -25.99 24.67
N ALA A 240 -1.15 -24.84 24.70
CA ALA A 240 0.04 -24.64 23.90
C ALA A 240 1.21 -25.47 24.46
N VAL A 241 1.74 -26.39 23.67
CA VAL A 241 2.98 -27.13 23.96
C VAL A 241 4.12 -26.13 24.11
N ALA A 242 4.90 -26.26 25.19
CA ALA A 242 6.06 -25.41 25.43
C ALA A 242 7.17 -25.78 24.43
N GLU A 243 7.79 -24.79 23.80
CA GLU A 243 8.97 -25.05 22.95
C GLU A 243 10.11 -25.56 23.83
N ASP A 244 10.60 -26.77 23.55
CA ASP A 244 11.80 -27.31 24.17
C ASP A 244 12.97 -26.37 23.88
N THR A 245 13.32 -25.57 24.88
CA THR A 245 14.53 -24.78 24.87
C THR A 245 15.69 -25.77 24.83
N PRO A 246 16.57 -25.76 23.81
CA PRO A 246 17.64 -26.73 23.73
C PRO A 246 18.49 -26.62 25.00
N ALA A 247 18.48 -27.68 25.79
CA ALA A 247 19.12 -27.70 27.10
C ALA A 247 20.57 -27.26 26.95
N SER A 248 21.00 -26.28 27.74
CA SER A 248 22.40 -25.93 27.82
C SER A 248 23.16 -27.18 28.24
N SER A 249 24.06 -27.66 27.36
CA SER A 249 24.89 -28.83 27.63
C SER A 249 25.92 -28.46 28.70
N SER A 250 25.46 -28.51 29.94
CA SER A 250 26.26 -28.45 31.16
C SER A 250 26.65 -29.88 31.56
N SER A 251 27.82 -30.03 32.22
CA SER A 251 28.61 -31.27 32.32
C SER A 251 29.19 -31.76 30.98
N GLU A 252 30.35 -32.40 30.87
CA GLU A 252 31.33 -32.91 31.87
C GLU A 252 32.75 -32.34 31.55
N TRP A 253 33.83 -32.41 32.36
CA TRP A 253 34.13 -32.97 33.69
C TRP A 253 34.94 -31.93 34.50
N GLY A 254 35.27 -32.23 35.77
CA GLY A 254 36.38 -31.60 36.49
C GLY A 254 37.45 -32.63 36.88
N TRP A 255 38.73 -32.22 36.82
CA TRP A 255 39.89 -32.77 37.53
C TRP A 255 40.91 -31.64 37.73
#